data_AF-W7BSA5-F1
#
_entry.id   AF-W7BSA5-F1
#
_cell.length_a   1.000
_cell.length_b   1.000
_cell.length_c   1.000
_cell.angle_alpha   90.00
_cell.angle_beta   90.00
_cell.angle_gamma   90.00
#
_symmetry.space_group_name_H-M   'P 1'
#
loop_
_entity.id
_entity.type
_entity.pdbx_description
1 polymer ?
#
loop_
_entity_poly.entity_id
_entity_poly.type
_entity_poly.pdbx_seq_one_letter_code
_entity_poly.pdbx_strand_id
1 'polypeptide(L)'
;MMEGWIKLHRSIIESDTYNCLSLHQKIIMIELLLRANHTDNYWFDKRRGEKVEVRRGQLITSVQTIENDWFSRDKEVTTKKVRTTLDKLKKT
;
A
#
# COMPACT_ATOMS: atom_id res chain seq x y z
N MET A 1 -19.21 -1.58 2.11
CA MET A 1 -18.08 -2.40 2.59
C MET A 1 -17.13 -2.64 1.43
N MET A 2 -15.81 -2.74 1.66
CA MET A 2 -14.89 -3.20 0.61
C MET A 2 -15.06 -4.72 0.48
N GLU A 3 -15.95 -5.15 -0.41
CA GLU A 3 -16.18 -6.56 -0.68
C GLU A 3 -15.33 -6.96 -1.90
N GLY A 4 -14.46 -7.96 -1.73
CA GLY A 4 -13.56 -8.42 -2.77
C GLY A 4 -12.42 -9.27 -2.23
N TRP A 5 -11.70 -9.94 -3.12
CA TRP A 5 -10.50 -10.70 -2.78
C TRP A 5 -9.42 -10.45 -3.83
N ILE A 6 -8.17 -10.60 -3.41
CA ILE A 6 -7.01 -10.58 -4.30
C ILE A 6 -6.37 -11.98 -4.31
N LYS A 7 -5.86 -12.40 -5.47
CA LYS A 7 -4.95 -13.55 -5.56
C LYS A 7 -3.54 -13.03 -5.34
N LEU A 8 -2.87 -13.54 -4.31
CA LEU A 8 -1.44 -13.34 -4.12
C LEU A 8 -0.69 -14.48 -4.81
N HIS A 9 0.25 -14.13 -5.68
CA HIS A 9 1.08 -15.12 -6.37
C HIS A 9 2.13 -15.69 -5.41
N ARG A 10 2.37 -17.01 -5.45
CA ARG A 10 3.30 -17.69 -4.53
C ARG A 10 4.75 -17.23 -4.69
N SER A 11 5.11 -16.66 -5.85
CA SER A 11 6.44 -16.08 -6.09
C SER A 11 6.82 -14.96 -5.11
N ILE A 12 5.86 -14.38 -4.37
CA ILE A 12 6.16 -13.44 -3.28
C ILE A 12 7.04 -14.12 -2.21
N ILE A 13 6.89 -15.43 -1.99
CA ILE A 13 7.70 -16.20 -1.04
C ILE A 13 9.16 -16.26 -1.48
N GLU A 14 9.40 -16.27 -2.79
CA GLU A 14 10.74 -16.32 -3.40
C GLU A 14 11.33 -14.93 -3.65
N SER A 15 10.56 -13.85 -3.40
CA SER A 15 11.02 -12.49 -3.63
C SER A 15 12.04 -12.05 -2.57
N ASP A 16 13.25 -11.72 -3.01
CA ASP A 16 14.28 -11.11 -2.15
C ASP A 16 13.78 -9.84 -1.47
N THR A 17 13.04 -9.01 -2.20
CA THR A 17 12.41 -7.80 -1.66
C THR A 17 11.50 -8.15 -0.49
N TYR A 18 10.58 -9.10 -0.66
CA TYR A 18 9.68 -9.54 0.41
C TYR A 18 10.43 -10.15 1.58
N ASN A 19 11.43 -10.99 1.32
CA ASN A 19 12.20 -11.68 2.35
C ASN A 19 13.08 -10.73 3.18
N CYS A 20 13.49 -9.59 2.62
CA CYS A 20 14.23 -8.54 3.33
C CYS A 20 13.34 -7.58 4.17
N LEU A 21 12.02 -7.75 4.15
CA LEU A 21 11.09 -6.94 4.94
C LEU A 21 10.95 -7.50 6.37
N SER A 22 10.93 -6.62 7.37
CA SER A 22 10.53 -7.02 8.73
C SER A 22 9.03 -7.35 8.78
N LEU A 23 8.56 -7.98 9.85
CA LEU A 23 7.14 -8.37 10.01
C LEU A 23 6.17 -7.21 9.71
N HIS A 24 6.33 -6.06 10.36
CA HIS A 24 5.52 -4.87 10.10
C HIS A 24 5.60 -4.37 8.65
N GLN A 25 6.77 -4.47 8.01
CA GLN A 25 6.94 -4.04 6.62
C GLN A 25 6.20 -5.00 5.66
N LYS A 26 6.22 -6.31 5.95
CA LYS A 26 5.42 -7.31 5.20
C LYS A 26 3.93 -7.02 5.34
N ILE A 27 3.44 -6.69 6.53
CA ILE A 27 2.03 -6.33 6.76
C ILE A 27 1.66 -5.07 5.96
N ILE A 28 2.48 -4.02 6.01
CA ILE A 28 2.26 -2.80 5.20
C ILE A 28 2.22 -3.12 3.70
N MET A 29 3.09 -3.99 3.21
CA MET A 29 3.08 -4.44 1.80
C MET A 29 1.76 -5.13 1.45
N ILE A 30 1.27 -6.04 2.29
CA ILE A 30 0.01 -6.74 2.07
C ILE A 30 -1.18 -5.76 2.10
N GLU A 31 -1.18 -4.80 3.03
CA GLU A 31 -2.21 -3.76 3.11
C GLU A 31 -2.26 -2.89 1.84
N LEU A 32 -1.10 -2.55 1.27
CA LEU A 32 -1.01 -1.85 -0.02
C LEU A 32 -1.65 -2.66 -1.15
N LEU A 33 -1.40 -3.97 -1.20
CA LEU A 33 -1.98 -4.85 -2.22
C LEU A 33 -3.50 -4.98 -2.07
N LEU A 34 -4.00 -5.07 -0.83
CA LEU A 34 -5.43 -5.15 -0.54
C LEU A 34 -6.19 -3.86 -0.88
N ARG A 35 -5.53 -2.71 -0.74
CA ARG A 35 -6.13 -1.40 -1.02
C ARG A 35 -5.95 -0.94 -2.45
N ALA A 36 -5.08 -1.59 -3.22
CA ALA A 36 -4.94 -1.30 -4.64
C ALA A 36 -6.27 -1.54 -5.37
N ASN A 37 -6.55 -0.70 -6.36
CA ASN A 37 -7.81 -0.73 -7.09
C ASN A 37 -8.02 -2.10 -7.77
N HIS A 38 -9.19 -2.71 -7.57
CA HIS A 38 -9.58 -3.96 -8.23
C HIS A 38 -10.10 -3.73 -9.66
N THR A 39 -10.59 -2.52 -9.95
CA THR A 39 -11.00 -2.02 -11.27
C THR A 39 -10.51 -0.59 -11.45
N ASP A 40 -10.43 -0.13 -12.69
CA ASP A 40 -10.13 1.27 -12.98
C ASP A 40 -11.13 2.21 -12.30
N ASN A 41 -10.66 3.35 -11.80
CA ASN A 41 -11.46 4.34 -11.11
C ASN A 41 -10.85 5.74 -11.27
N TYR A 42 -11.52 6.76 -10.76
CA TYR A 42 -11.01 8.13 -10.69
C TYR A 42 -10.89 8.58 -9.24
N TRP A 43 -9.79 9.25 -8.93
CA TRP A 43 -9.60 9.98 -7.68
C TRP A 43 -9.62 11.48 -7.97
N PHE A 44 -10.31 12.25 -7.13
CA PHE A 44 -10.36 13.71 -7.29
C PHE A 44 -9.27 14.36 -6.44
N ASP A 45 -8.28 14.98 -7.11
CA ASP A 45 -7.25 15.76 -6.45
C ASP A 45 -7.83 17.11 -6.01
N LYS A 46 -8.22 17.22 -4.74
CA LYS A 46 -8.74 18.47 -4.18
C LYS A 46 -7.74 19.63 -4.22
N ARG A 47 -6.43 19.36 -4.28
CA ARG A 47 -5.40 20.42 -4.32
C ARG A 47 -5.22 20.96 -5.73
N ARG A 48 -5.33 20.10 -6.74
CA ARG A 48 -5.20 20.48 -8.16
C ARG A 48 -6.52 20.80 -8.84
N GLY A 49 -7.65 20.38 -8.27
CA GLY A 49 -8.99 20.57 -8.83
C GLY A 49 -9.31 19.64 -10.00
N GLU A 50 -8.62 18.51 -10.15
CA GLU A 50 -8.73 17.63 -11.31
C GLU A 50 -9.01 16.17 -10.94
N LYS A 51 -9.60 15.42 -11.88
CA LYS A 51 -9.75 13.96 -11.75
C LYS A 51 -8.51 13.27 -12.28
N VAL A 52 -7.92 12.41 -11.46
CA VAL A 52 -6.79 11.56 -11.81
C VAL A 52 -7.32 10.14 -12.04
N GLU A 53 -7.04 9.57 -13.20
CA GLU A 53 -7.32 8.15 -13.49
C GLU A 53 -6.42 7.28 -12.59
N VAL A 54 -7.02 6.31 -11.91
CA VAL A 54 -6.33 5.32 -11.06
C VAL A 54 -6.71 3.95 -11.57
N ARG A 55 -5.79 3.34 -12.32
CA ARG A 55 -6.02 2.04 -12.96
C ARG A 55 -6.04 0.90 -11.95
N ARG A 56 -6.57 -0.25 -12.36
CA ARG A 56 -6.46 -1.51 -11.62
C ARG A 56 -5.01 -1.77 -11.21
N GLY A 57 -4.81 -2.11 -9.94
CA GLY A 57 -3.50 -2.33 -9.33
C GLY A 57 -2.79 -1.05 -8.87
N GLN A 58 -3.35 0.14 -9.14
CA GLN A 58 -2.82 1.41 -8.65
C GLN A 58 -3.57 1.87 -7.40
N LEU A 59 -2.91 2.74 -6.64
CA LEU A 59 -3.44 3.35 -5.42
C LEU A 59 -2.83 4.74 -5.24
N ILE A 60 -3.65 5.71 -4.84
CA ILE A 60 -3.20 7.01 -4.37
C ILE A 60 -3.30 7.02 -2.84
N THR A 61 -2.18 7.24 -2.17
CA THR A 61 -2.10 7.31 -0.70
C THR A 61 -0.95 8.21 -0.26
N SER A 62 -0.85 8.45 1.05
CA SER A 62 0.26 9.18 1.68
C SER A 62 0.84 8.39 2.84
N VAL A 63 2.07 8.71 3.24
CA VAL A 63 2.69 8.11 4.42
C VAL A 63 1.82 8.31 5.67
N GLN A 64 1.25 9.51 5.82
CA GLN A 64 0.36 9.86 6.93
C GLN A 64 -0.94 9.07 6.88
N THR A 65 -1.53 8.86 5.70
CA THR A 65 -2.74 8.03 5.54
C THR A 65 -2.48 6.59 5.96
N ILE A 66 -1.34 6.03 5.58
CA ILE A 66 -0.97 4.66 5.98
C ILE A 66 -0.87 4.57 7.51
N GLU A 67 -0.11 5.45 8.14
CA GLU A 67 0.10 5.42 9.59
C GLU A 67 -1.18 5.79 10.37
N ASN A 68 -1.74 6.96 10.10
CA ASN A 68 -2.78 7.55 10.94
C ASN A 68 -4.17 6.99 10.66
N ASP A 69 -4.42 6.47 9.45
CA ASP A 69 -5.75 5.96 9.09
C ASP A 69 -5.74 4.43 9.07
N TRP A 70 -4.83 3.81 8.30
CA TRP A 70 -4.85 2.34 8.10
C TRP A 70 -4.36 1.60 9.34
N PHE A 71 -3.29 2.11 9.96
CA PHE A 71 -2.66 1.51 11.14
C PHE A 71 -2.87 2.35 12.40
N SER A 72 -3.96 3.13 12.47
CA SER A 72 -4.31 4.01 13.60
C SER A 72 -4.26 3.35 14.99
N ARG A 73 -4.46 2.03 15.05
CA ARG A 73 -4.49 1.23 16.28
C ARG A 73 -3.20 0.49 16.56
N ASP A 74 -2.23 0.53 15.66
CA ASP A 74 -0.96 -0.17 15.78
C ASP A 74 0.20 0.83 15.93
N LYS A 75 0.66 0.97 17.18
CA LYS A 75 1.74 1.91 17.53
C LYS A 75 3.11 1.48 17.00
N GLU A 76 3.28 0.23 16.56
CA GLU A 76 4.55 -0.26 16.00
C GLU A 76 4.74 0.16 14.53
N VAL A 77 3.65 0.50 13.84
CA VAL A 77 3.66 1.05 12.47
C VAL A 77 3.87 2.57 12.51
N THR A 78 5.11 2.97 12.77
CA THR A 78 5.51 4.40 12.79
C THR A 78 5.72 4.98 11.39
N THR A 79 5.68 6.32 11.26
CA THR A 79 6.04 7.06 10.02
C THR A 79 7.35 6.55 9.40
N LYS A 80 8.37 6.32 10.23
CA LYS A 80 9.70 5.84 9.79
C LYS A 80 9.58 4.43 9.20
N LYS A 81 8.80 3.55 9.82
CA LYS A 81 8.55 2.20 9.31
C LYS A 81 7.83 2.24 7.96
N VAL A 82 6.81 3.08 7.83
CA VAL A 82 6.10 3.26 6.56
C VAL A 82 7.04 3.75 5.46
N ARG A 83 7.78 4.85 5.69
CA ARG A 83 8.73 5.40 4.70
C ARG A 83 9.76 4.37 4.26
N THR A 84 10.45 3.76 5.21
CA THR A 84 11.48 2.75 4.90
C THR A 84 10.92 1.52 4.19
N THR A 85 9.66 1.16 4.43
CA THR A 85 8.97 0.10 3.66
C THR A 85 8.77 0.53 2.22
N LEU A 86 8.20 1.71 1.98
CA LEU A 86 7.98 2.23 0.64
C LEU A 86 9.30 2.38 -0.14
N ASP A 87 10.36 2.82 0.52
CA ASP A 87 11.69 2.95 -0.11
C ASP A 87 12.29 1.59 -0.47
N LYS A 88 12.07 0.55 0.34
CA LYS A 88 12.48 -0.82 0.00
C LYS A 88 11.69 -1.37 -1.19
N LEU A 89 10.37 -1.15 -1.20
CA LEU A 89 9.50 -1.63 -2.28
C LEU A 89 9.79 -0.95 -3.63
N LYS A 90 10.18 0.34 -3.63
CA LYS A 90 10.53 1.10 -4.85
C LYS A 90 11.84 0.71 -5.52
N LYS A 91 12.76 0.07 -4.80
CA LYS A 91 14.10 -0.27 -5.29
C LYS A 91 14.15 -1.56 -6.11
N THR A 92 12.99 -2.14 -6.41
CA THR A 92 12.80 -3.36 -7.20
C THR A 92 12.26 -3.00 -8.57
#